data_AF-A0AAV4HYZ6-F1
#
_entry.id   AF-A0AAV4HYZ6-F1
#
_cell.length_a   1.000
_cell.length_b   1.000
_cell.length_c   1.000
_cell.angle_alpha   90.00
_cell.angle_beta   90.00
_cell.angle_gamma   90.00
#
_symmetry.space_group_name_H-M   'P 1'
#
loop_
_entity.id
_entity.type
_entity.pdbx_description
1 polymer ?
#
loop_
_entity_poly.entity_id
_entity_poly.type
_entity_poly.pdbx_seq_one_letter_code
_entity_poly.pdbx_strand_id
1 'polypeptide(L)' 'MYRARDVSARRAQGWCHTKGDIPYFETSAKEAINVEQAFQAVAKNAMAQETDVELCSEFPDPIKLSGDNNKPQGGNCAC' A
#
# COMPACT_ATOMS: atom_id res chain seq x y z
N MET A 1 26.21 27.79 17.97
CA MET A 1 24.91 27.32 18.49
C MET A 1 24.56 26.02 17.78
N TYR A 2 24.39 24.92 18.51
CA TYR A 2 23.90 23.67 17.93
C TYR A 2 22.37 23.74 17.87
N ARG A 3 21.78 23.67 16.68
CA ARG A 3 20.32 23.69 16.50
C ARG A 3 19.78 22.29 16.79
N ALA A 4 18.81 22.20 17.69
CA ALA A 4 18.10 20.96 17.98
C ALA A 4 17.21 20.56 16.79
N ARG A 5 16.94 19.26 16.66
CA ARG A 5 16.07 18.71 15.60
C ARG A 5 14.63 19.13 15.91
N ASP A 6 13.94 19.76 14.96
CA ASP A 6 12.53 20.15 15.12
C ASP A 6 11.58 18.95 15.10
N VAL A 7 12.05 17.81 14.58
CA VAL A 7 11.29 16.56 14.48
C VAL A 7 11.97 15.49 15.33
N SER A 8 11.22 14.93 16.28
CA SER A 8 11.64 13.77 17.06
C SER A 8 11.35 12.47 16.31
N ALA A 9 12.14 11.44 16.60
CA ALA A 9 11.92 10.09 16.05
C ALA A 9 10.49 9.59 16.32
N ARG A 10 9.97 9.81 17.53
CA ARG A 10 8.58 9.44 17.90
C ARG A 10 7.54 10.09 17.00
N ARG A 11 7.72 11.37 16.65
CA ARG A 11 6.79 12.10 15.78
C ARG A 11 6.83 11.55 14.36
N ALA A 12 8.03 11.31 13.83
CA ALA A 12 8.20 10.76 12.49
C ALA A 12 7.61 9.34 12.38
N GLN A 13 7.97 8.46 13.32
CA GLN A 13 7.45 7.09 13.37
C GLN A 13 5.92 7.04 13.54
N GLY A 14 5.36 7.91 14.41
CA GLY A 14 3.92 8.00 14.57
C GLY A 14 3.20 8.41 13.28
N TRP A 15 3.78 9.33 12.52
CA TRP A 15 3.21 9.70 11.21
C TRP A 15 3.27 8.55 10.21
N CYS A 16 4.40 7.84 10.13
CA CYS A 16 4.56 6.66 9.28
C CYS A 16 3.51 5.57 9.56
N HIS A 17 3.23 5.29 10.85
CA HIS A 17 2.16 4.37 11.27
C HIS A 17 0.80 4.80 10.70
N THR A 18 0.44 6.08 10.81
CA THR A 18 -0.85 6.60 10.29
C THR A 18 -0.98 6.60 8.77
N LYS A 19 0.11 6.35 8.03
CA LYS A 19 0.14 6.34 6.56
C LYS A 19 0.17 4.94 5.96
N GLY A 20 -0.35 3.97 6.70
CA GLY A 20 -0.35 2.56 6.29
C GLY A 20 0.96 1.88 6.65
N ASP A 21 1.46 2.14 7.86
CA ASP A 21 2.64 1.47 8.41
C ASP A 21 3.89 1.57 7.51
N ILE A 22 4.13 2.76 6.95
CA ILE A 22 5.29 3.01 6.09
C ILE A 22 6.58 2.74 6.90
N PRO A 23 7.53 1.95 6.39
CA PRO A 23 8.81 1.75 7.05
C PRO A 23 9.56 3.07 7.29
N TYR A 24 10.11 3.26 8.50
CA TYR A 24 10.83 4.45 8.90
C TYR A 24 12.31 4.14 9.19
N PHE A 25 13.20 4.98 8.66
CA PHE A 25 14.65 4.88 8.87
C PHE A 25 15.22 6.28 9.15
N GLU A 26 16.05 6.41 10.20
CA GLU A 26 16.93 7.58 10.35
C GLU A 26 18.25 7.30 9.65
N THR A 27 18.64 8.16 8.70
CA THR A 27 19.85 7.97 7.88
C THR A 27 20.81 9.15 8.03
N SER A 28 22.11 8.88 7.83
CA SER A 28 23.15 9.90 7.68
C SER A 28 23.86 9.67 6.36
N ALA A 29 23.59 10.50 5.36
CA ALA A 29 24.26 10.40 4.05
C ALA A 29 25.77 10.66 4.18
N LYS A 30 26.17 11.57 5.08
CA LYS A 30 27.57 11.89 5.35
C LYS A 30 28.34 10.69 5.91
N GLU A 31 27.71 9.95 6.79
CA GLU A 31 28.35 8.86 7.54
C GLU A 31 27.93 7.47 7.04
N ALA A 32 27.18 7.41 5.93
CA ALA A 32 26.62 6.19 5.35
C ALA A 32 25.79 5.35 6.36
N ILE A 33 25.07 5.99 7.28
CA ILE A 33 24.26 5.29 8.28
C ILE A 33 22.89 4.97 7.70
N ASN A 34 22.49 3.70 7.75
CA ASN A 34 21.17 3.15 7.38
C ASN A 34 20.70 3.42 5.93
N VAL A 35 21.57 3.96 5.07
CA VAL A 35 21.22 4.26 3.67
C VAL A 35 20.92 2.97 2.90
N GLU A 36 21.84 2.01 2.95
CA GLU A 36 21.71 0.72 2.26
C GLU A 36 20.43 -0.03 2.70
N GLN A 37 20.20 -0.11 4.01
CA GLN A 37 19.03 -0.79 4.56
C GLN A 37 17.71 -0.13 4.11
N ALA A 38 17.66 1.21 4.06
CA ALA A 38 16.49 1.92 3.59
C ALA A 38 16.20 1.62 2.11
N PHE A 39 17.22 1.62 1.25
CA PHE A 39 17.06 1.28 -0.17
C PHE A 39 16.67 -0.19 -0.38
N GLN A 40 17.24 -1.13 0.38
CA GLN A 40 16.84 -2.53 0.32
C GLN A 40 15.37 -2.74 0.72
N ALA A 41 14.88 -2.01 1.74
CA ALA A 41 13.48 -2.07 2.13
C ALA A 41 12.55 -1.56 1.03
N VAL A 42 12.91 -0.46 0.36
CA VAL A 42 12.16 0.08 -0.78
C VAL A 42 12.12 -0.93 -1.92
N ALA A 43 13.26 -1.51 -2.30
CA ALA A 43 13.32 -2.50 -3.37
C ALA A 43 12.46 -3.74 -3.07
N LYS A 44 12.53 -4.27 -1.84
CA LYS A 44 11.70 -5.41 -1.42
C LYS A 44 10.21 -5.09 -1.48
N ASN A 45 9.81 -3.90 -1.02
CA ASN A 45 8.41 -3.47 -1.05
C ASN A 45 7.90 -3.25 -2.47
N ALA A 46 8.74 -2.72 -3.38
CA ALA A 46 8.38 -2.54 -4.78
C ALA A 46 8.13 -3.90 -5.46
N MET A 47 9.04 -4.87 -5.28
CA MET A 47 8.87 -6.21 -5.84
C MET A 47 7.58 -6.89 -5.33
N ALA A 48 7.22 -6.71 -4.06
CA ALA A 48 6.00 -7.27 -3.49
C ALA A 48 4.72 -6.60 -4.04
N GLN A 49 4.78 -5.33 -4.47
CA GLN A 49 3.66 -4.65 -5.11
C GLN A 49 3.53 -5.04 -6.60
N GLU A 50 4.63 -5.20 -7.32
CA GLU A 50 4.62 -5.60 -8.73
C GLU A 50 3.95 -6.97 -8.94
N THR A 51 4.21 -7.93 -8.04
CA THR A 51 3.57 -9.26 -8.09
C THR A 51 2.03 -9.19 -7.97
N ASP A 52 1.50 -8.20 -7.25
CA ASP A 52 0.06 -8.03 -7.07
C ASP A 52 -0.58 -7.38 -8.31
N VAL A 53 0.10 -6.40 -8.89
CA VAL A 53 -0.39 -5.68 -10.09
C VAL A 53 -0.41 -6.60 -11.33
N GLU A 54 0.61 -7.42 -11.55
CA GLU A 54 0.61 -8.37 -12.67
C GLU A 54 -0.50 -9.42 -12.52
N LEU A 55 -0.73 -9.95 -11.32
CA LEU A 55 -1.77 -10.95 -11.05
C LEU A 55 -3.19 -10.38 -11.18
N CYS A 56 -3.42 -9.13 -10.74
CA CYS A 56 -4.72 -8.46 -10.80
C CYS A 56 -5.08 -7.90 -12.19
N SER A 57 -4.09 -7.65 -13.05
CA SER A 57 -4.33 -7.11 -14.40
C SER A 57 -4.86 -8.16 -15.38
N GLU A 58 -4.52 -9.43 -15.15
CA GLU A 58 -4.83 -10.51 -16.10
C GLU A 58 -6.28 -11.01 -15.97
N PHE A 59 -6.87 -10.92 -14.76
CA PHE A 59 -8.25 -11.30 -14.50
C PHE A 59 -8.90 -10.37 -13.46
N PRO A 60 -9.51 -9.24 -13.87
CA PRO A 60 -10.23 -8.39 -12.94
C PRO A 60 -11.40 -9.15 -12.31
N ASP A 61 -11.60 -8.98 -11.00
CA ASP A 61 -12.71 -9.57 -10.29
C ASP A 61 -14.06 -9.15 -10.93
N PRO A 62 -15.00 -10.10 -11.15
CA PRO A 62 -16.29 -9.77 -11.72
C PRO A 62 -17.05 -8.77 -10.83
N ILE A 63 -17.36 -7.59 -11.39
CA ILE A 63 -18.24 -6.61 -10.74
C ILE A 63 -19.65 -7.20 -10.70
N LYS A 64 -20.10 -7.63 -9.51
CA LYS A 64 -21.47 -8.14 -9.31
C LYS A 64 -22.46 -6.98 -9.27
N LEU A 65 -23.12 -6.72 -10.39
CA LEU A 65 -24.27 -5.83 -10.48
C LEU A 65 -25.52 -6.55 -9.97
N SER A 66 -25.63 -6.80 -8.67
CA SER A 66 -26.89 -7.24 -8.09
C SER A 66 -27.84 -6.04 -8.03
N GLY A 67 -28.71 -5.92 -9.03
CA GLY A 67 -29.88 -5.07 -8.94
C GLY A 67 -30.81 -5.60 -7.86
N ASP A 68 -30.87 -4.91 -6.72
CA ASP A 68 -31.94 -5.05 -5.76
C ASP A 68 -33.27 -4.69 -6.44
N ASN A 69 -33.98 -5.70 -6.95
CA ASN A 69 -35.43 -5.66 -7.18
C ASN A 69 -35.98 -7.09 -7.21
N ASN A 70 -36.17 -7.63 -6.01
CA ASN A 70 -37.37 -8.33 -5.56
C ASN A 70 -38.19 -9.15 -6.60
N LYS A 71 -38.16 -10.48 -6.39
CA LYS A 71 -39.23 -11.49 -6.57
C LYS A 71 -39.12 -12.46 -7.79
N PRO A 72 -39.21 -13.78 -7.56
CA PRO A 72 -39.24 -14.78 -8.63
C PRO A 72 -40.68 -14.95 -9.13
N GLN A 73 -40.89 -14.87 -10.44
CA GLN A 73 -42.05 -15.52 -11.03
C GLN A 73 -41.69 -16.00 -12.43
N GLY A 74 -41.66 -17.33 -12.57
CA GLY A 74 -41.37 -18.01 -13.82
C GLY A 74 -42.32 -17.55 -14.91
N GLY A 75 -41.75 -17.23 -16.07
CA GLY A 75 -42.46 -16.80 -17.26
C GLY A 75 -41.78 -17.36 -18.49
N ASN A 76 -42.32 -18.50 -18.93
CA ASN A 76 -42.08 -19.16 -20.20
C ASN A 76 -42.02 -18.15 -21.37
N CYS A 77 -40.94 -18.16 -22.17
CA CYS A 77 -40.97 -17.55 -23.49
C CYS A 77 -40.25 -18.46 -24.49
N ALA A 78 -41.04 -18.93 -25.46
CA ALA A 78 -40.61 -19.67 -26.63
C ALA A 78 -40.47 -18.67 -27.79
N CYS A 79 -39.30 -18.66 -28.42
CA CYS A 79 -39.06 -18.27 -29.81
C CYS A 79 -37.63 -18.65 -30.18
#